data_AF-A0A7S1FRX6-F1
#
_entry.id   AF-A0A7S1FRX6-F1
#
_cell.length_a   1.000
_cell.length_b   1.000
_cell.length_c   1.000
_cell.angle_alpha   90.00
_cell.angle_beta   90.00
_cell.angle_gamma   90.00
#
_symmetry.space_group_name_H-M   'P 1'
#
loop_
_entity.id
_entity.type
_entity.pdbx_description
1 polymer ?
#
loop_
_entity_poly.entity_id
_entity_poly.type
_entity_poly.pdbx_seq_one_letter_code
_entity_poly.pdbx_strand_id
1 'polypeptide(L)'
;RHPGENIHMMAEARASSHGRSLSSVVRLLGLSIMYFFPLVRHGSCFRTSSTTSFAATSRRFSFSYRPRLFSTNSGSEVDVASTTDKTHGGRLRRGDLTSPDARSIERKEDVILSHLRSRRANEATIQSARDVAALNGRRVELIMAKDAALAERKTASAEVGRCMKEQNPEGAEEAKARSSAAGAAADAVEADLSELQERIDSMLAGIPNLLDDVVPDGADDEDNEEIYTWGSPDEISARMEWEDGFEPRWHDEIAAGLGGWQTDRAVRMSGSRFAALSGPTARLERALTSFFLDLHTTEHGYTEASVPLVISRSSLEGTGQLPKFEEDLFKIDGSSHTCNGQDAFLIPTAEVPLTNMHADEILEEGNLPIKYCAATPCFRAEAGSYGRDTRGLFRLHQFSKVELVKITSAETSEDEHEELTLHAEECLKRLKLPYRKVRLCSGDIGFSARHCYDLEVWLPGQGQYREVSSCSNVGDFQARRMGLRYRPNPPHTNESTDTNADGKNAKKKKKKNKAPKPVLCHTINGSGLAIGRALIGVLENYQRMDGSVVVPEVLVPYMGGAEVLMPTNN
;
A
#
# COMPACT_ATOMS: atom_id res chain seq x y z
N ARG A 1 59.57 11.33 -16.03
CA ARG A 1 60.78 10.48 -16.09
C ARG A 1 60.35 9.06 -15.73
N HIS A 2 60.45 8.14 -16.68
CA HIS A 2 60.34 6.67 -16.52
C HIS A 2 61.37 6.14 -15.50
N PRO A 3 61.28 4.88 -15.00
CA PRO A 3 61.03 3.61 -15.74
C PRO A 3 60.02 2.69 -15.04
N GLY A 4 59.55 1.56 -15.56
CA GLY A 4 59.88 0.66 -16.68
C GLY A 4 59.29 -0.69 -16.27
N GLU A 5 58.35 -1.24 -17.03
CA GLU A 5 58.57 -2.28 -18.05
C GLU A 5 58.59 -3.72 -17.49
N ASN A 6 57.57 -4.52 -17.85
CA ASN A 6 57.66 -5.67 -18.79
C ASN A 6 56.66 -6.82 -18.44
N ILE A 7 55.67 -7.08 -19.33
CA ILE A 7 55.62 -8.09 -20.43
C ILE A 7 54.75 -9.30 -19.97
N HIS A 8 53.53 -9.46 -20.50
CA HIS A 8 53.10 -10.39 -21.57
C HIS A 8 53.39 -11.88 -21.24
N MET A 9 52.50 -12.86 -21.41
CA MET A 9 51.61 -13.14 -22.55
C MET A 9 50.61 -14.27 -22.18
N MET A 10 49.42 -14.24 -22.79
CA MET A 10 48.64 -15.31 -23.46
C MET A 10 48.92 -16.80 -23.10
N ALA A 11 47.98 -17.74 -23.06
CA ALA A 11 46.76 -17.90 -23.86
C ALA A 11 45.80 -18.93 -23.22
N GLU A 12 44.58 -18.88 -23.73
CA GLU A 12 43.44 -19.79 -23.65
C GLU A 12 43.78 -21.30 -23.80
N ALA A 13 42.97 -22.16 -23.16
CA ALA A 13 42.27 -23.23 -23.87
C ALA A 13 41.16 -23.86 -23.01
N ARG A 14 40.06 -24.16 -23.70
CA ARG A 14 38.74 -24.60 -23.26
C ARG A 14 38.67 -26.08 -22.85
N ALA A 15 37.53 -26.38 -22.21
CA ALA A 15 36.73 -27.60 -22.32
C ALA A 15 37.28 -28.86 -21.62
N SER A 16 36.49 -29.76 -21.04
CA SER A 16 35.05 -29.83 -20.76
C SER A 16 34.81 -31.08 -19.90
N SER A 17 33.67 -31.10 -19.24
CA SER A 17 32.76 -32.26 -19.19
C SER A 17 32.82 -33.26 -18.01
N HIS A 18 31.60 -33.69 -17.66
CA HIS A 18 31.16 -34.90 -16.97
C HIS A 18 31.29 -35.00 -15.43
N GLY A 19 30.18 -34.72 -14.75
CA GLY A 19 29.18 -35.78 -14.53
C GLY A 19 29.19 -36.51 -13.17
N ARG A 20 28.03 -36.43 -12.51
CA ARG A 20 27.36 -37.47 -11.69
C ARG A 20 27.82 -37.72 -10.23
N SER A 21 26.96 -37.22 -9.34
CA SER A 21 26.02 -38.01 -8.49
C SER A 21 26.46 -38.63 -7.14
N LEU A 22 25.53 -38.44 -6.20
CA LEU A 22 25.11 -39.28 -5.07
C LEU A 22 25.97 -39.37 -3.80
N SER A 23 25.41 -38.72 -2.76
CA SER A 23 24.92 -39.31 -1.50
C SER A 23 25.89 -39.94 -0.50
N SER A 24 25.66 -39.50 0.75
CA SER A 24 25.87 -40.20 2.02
C SER A 24 27.28 -40.16 2.59
N VAL A 25 27.45 -39.55 3.77
CA VAL A 25 27.81 -40.25 5.02
C VAL A 25 27.53 -39.28 6.19
N VAL A 26 26.67 -39.73 7.10
CA VAL A 26 26.49 -39.23 8.46
C VAL A 26 27.61 -39.83 9.33
N ARG A 27 28.28 -39.05 10.18
CA ARG A 27 28.48 -39.32 11.64
C ARG A 27 29.60 -38.48 12.29
N LEU A 28 29.19 -37.85 13.40
CA LEU A 28 29.85 -37.67 14.70
C LEU A 28 31.19 -36.90 14.83
N LEU A 29 31.13 -35.81 15.62
CA LEU A 29 31.81 -35.55 16.91
C LEU A 29 31.44 -34.09 17.29
N GLY A 30 30.87 -33.69 18.43
CA GLY A 30 30.73 -34.31 19.75
C GLY A 30 31.78 -33.78 20.73
N LEU A 31 31.55 -32.64 21.40
CA LEU A 31 32.09 -32.19 22.72
C LEU A 31 31.59 -30.75 23.00
N SER A 32 30.52 -30.55 23.78
CA SER A 32 30.45 -30.41 25.26
C SER A 32 31.12 -29.15 25.83
N ILE A 33 30.29 -28.19 26.28
CA ILE A 33 30.48 -27.44 27.53
C ILE A 33 29.10 -27.26 28.18
N MET A 34 29.04 -27.51 29.49
CA MET A 34 27.85 -27.71 30.29
C MET A 34 27.96 -26.88 31.59
N TYR A 35 26.79 -26.52 32.13
CA TYR A 35 26.48 -26.02 33.48
C TYR A 35 26.71 -24.53 33.79
N PHE A 36 25.92 -23.83 34.62
CA PHE A 36 25.12 -24.24 35.80
C PHE A 36 23.90 -23.31 36.02
N PHE A 37 22.77 -23.90 36.46
CA PHE A 37 21.60 -23.27 37.10
C PHE A 37 21.46 -23.92 38.50
N PRO A 38 20.87 -23.27 39.52
CA PRO A 38 20.31 -24.00 40.65
C PRO A 38 18.78 -23.91 40.71
N LEU A 39 18.18 -25.09 40.92
CA LEU A 39 16.80 -25.32 41.37
C LEU A 39 16.67 -25.06 42.89
N VAL A 40 15.50 -24.60 43.33
CA VAL A 40 14.87 -25.07 44.58
C VAL A 40 13.37 -25.30 44.33
N ARG A 41 12.82 -26.34 44.96
CA ARG A 41 11.52 -26.98 44.72
C ARG A 41 10.68 -26.94 46.01
N HIS A 42 9.36 -27.04 45.83
CA HIS A 42 8.27 -27.48 46.75
C HIS A 42 7.55 -26.45 47.65
N GLY A 43 6.21 -26.51 47.60
CA GLY A 43 5.35 -26.17 48.74
C GLY A 43 3.98 -25.56 48.45
N SER A 44 2.97 -26.41 48.23
CA SER A 44 1.63 -26.36 48.84
C SER A 44 0.67 -25.17 48.64
N CYS A 45 -0.56 -25.56 48.29
CA CYS A 45 -1.82 -24.82 48.25
C CYS A 45 -2.13 -24.04 49.55
N PHE A 46 -2.54 -22.76 49.43
CA PHE A 46 -3.43 -22.10 50.37
C PHE A 46 -4.21 -20.96 49.67
N ARG A 47 -5.54 -21.02 49.77
CA ARG A 47 -6.47 -19.90 49.53
C ARG A 47 -6.24 -18.83 50.61
N THR A 48 -6.12 -17.57 50.23
CA THR A 48 -6.75 -16.45 50.97
C THR A 48 -7.06 -15.29 50.03
N SER A 49 -8.25 -14.75 50.24
CA SER A 49 -8.78 -13.50 49.71
C SER A 49 -8.16 -12.29 50.41
N SER A 50 -7.81 -11.26 49.67
CA SER A 50 -7.87 -9.89 50.18
C SER A 50 -7.96 -8.90 49.02
N THR A 51 -9.15 -8.33 48.89
CA THR A 51 -9.50 -7.10 48.20
C THR A 51 -8.63 -5.94 48.69
N THR A 52 -7.99 -5.24 47.75
CA THR A 52 -7.62 -3.83 47.94
C THR A 52 -7.82 -3.09 46.63
N SER A 53 -8.88 -2.29 46.62
CA SER A 53 -9.27 -1.34 45.59
C SER A 53 -8.28 -0.18 45.55
N PHE A 54 -7.75 0.13 44.37
CA PHE A 54 -7.21 1.45 44.06
C PHE A 54 -8.08 2.06 42.95
N ALA A 55 -8.75 3.17 43.30
CA ALA A 55 -9.59 3.94 42.40
C ALA A 55 -8.73 4.77 41.46
N ALA A 56 -8.71 4.41 40.18
CA ALA A 56 -8.23 5.27 39.10
C ALA A 56 -9.42 6.08 38.56
N THR A 57 -9.48 7.35 38.94
CA THR A 57 -10.50 8.30 38.48
C THR A 57 -10.11 8.81 37.09
N SER A 58 -10.52 8.12 36.02
CA SER A 58 -10.39 8.62 34.66
C SER A 58 -11.57 9.54 34.34
N ARG A 59 -11.33 10.85 34.35
CA ARG A 59 -12.28 11.84 33.81
C ARG A 59 -12.30 11.68 32.29
N ARG A 60 -13.34 11.01 31.77
CA ARG A 60 -13.70 11.05 30.35
C ARG A 60 -14.19 12.45 30.02
N PHE A 61 -13.39 13.22 29.28
CA PHE A 61 -13.88 14.37 28.55
C PHE A 61 -14.62 13.86 27.30
N SER A 62 -15.94 13.86 27.34
CA SER A 62 -16.77 13.62 26.17
C SER A 62 -16.90 14.92 25.36
N PHE A 63 -16.13 15.05 24.28
CA PHE A 63 -16.44 16.04 23.25
C PHE A 63 -17.59 15.51 22.40
N SER A 64 -18.78 16.10 22.58
CA SER A 64 -19.95 15.82 21.74
C SER A 64 -19.83 16.61 20.43
N TYR A 65 -19.28 16.00 19.39
CA TYR A 65 -19.41 16.53 18.03
C TYR A 65 -20.71 15.99 17.42
N ARG A 66 -21.64 16.91 17.11
CA ARG A 66 -22.89 16.58 16.40
C ARG A 66 -22.70 16.88 14.90
N PRO A 67 -22.73 15.89 14.00
CA PRO A 67 -22.95 16.17 12.59
C PRO A 67 -24.45 16.46 12.39
N ARG A 68 -24.79 17.66 11.90
CA ARG A 68 -26.15 17.98 11.47
C ARG A 68 -26.40 17.39 10.08
N LEU A 69 -27.28 16.38 10.06
CA LEU A 69 -28.42 16.21 9.16
C LEU A 69 -28.16 15.94 7.67
N PHE A 70 -28.15 14.66 7.31
CA PHE A 70 -28.88 14.20 6.13
C PHE A 70 -30.38 14.12 6.48
N SER A 71 -31.20 14.84 5.71
CA SER A 71 -32.66 14.79 5.79
C SER A 71 -33.17 13.54 5.09
N THR A 72 -33.77 12.63 5.84
CA THR A 72 -34.60 11.53 5.33
C THR A 72 -35.95 12.09 4.88
N ASN A 73 -36.30 11.92 3.61
CA ASN A 73 -37.69 11.92 3.18
C ASN A 73 -37.99 10.62 2.43
N SER A 74 -38.77 9.76 3.08
CA SER A 74 -39.47 8.63 2.50
C SER A 74 -40.71 9.14 1.76
N GLY A 75 -40.79 8.88 0.45
CA GLY A 75 -41.98 9.16 -0.35
C GLY A 75 -41.82 8.52 -1.72
N SER A 76 -42.65 7.53 -2.01
CA SER A 76 -42.74 6.83 -3.28
C SER A 76 -43.24 7.76 -4.40
N GLU A 77 -42.44 7.98 -5.42
CA GLU A 77 -42.89 8.25 -6.78
C GLU A 77 -41.74 7.99 -7.76
N VAL A 78 -42.05 7.27 -8.84
CA VAL A 78 -41.11 6.87 -9.88
C VAL A 78 -40.88 8.08 -10.77
N ASP A 79 -39.89 8.91 -10.43
CA ASP A 79 -39.46 10.01 -11.28
C ASP A 79 -38.35 9.56 -12.22
N VAL A 80 -38.62 9.76 -13.51
CA VAL A 80 -37.70 9.55 -14.64
C VAL A 80 -36.54 10.55 -14.48
N ALA A 81 -35.44 10.11 -13.88
CA ALA A 81 -34.27 10.93 -13.63
C ALA A 81 -33.74 11.58 -14.92
N SER A 82 -33.69 12.91 -14.90
CA SER A 82 -33.10 13.76 -15.93
C SER A 82 -31.63 13.41 -16.15
N THR A 83 -31.20 13.43 -17.41
CA THR A 83 -29.87 13.07 -17.92
C THR A 83 -28.69 13.90 -17.40
N THR A 84 -28.91 14.84 -16.48
CA THR A 84 -27.89 15.68 -15.83
C THR A 84 -27.21 15.02 -14.62
N ASP A 85 -27.74 13.92 -14.09
CA ASP A 85 -27.23 13.27 -12.86
C ASP A 85 -26.23 12.13 -13.11
N LYS A 86 -25.84 11.87 -14.36
CA LYS A 86 -24.97 10.74 -14.74
C LYS A 86 -23.47 11.07 -14.78
N THR A 87 -23.11 12.34 -14.75
CA THR A 87 -21.72 12.79 -14.97
C THR A 87 -21.23 13.67 -13.82
N HIS A 88 -20.00 13.45 -13.37
CA HIS A 88 -19.25 14.34 -12.48
C HIS A 88 -18.02 14.84 -13.25
N GLY A 89 -17.91 16.14 -13.50
CA GLY A 89 -16.76 16.74 -14.22
C GLY A 89 -16.61 16.40 -15.71
N GLY A 90 -17.50 15.58 -16.29
CA GLY A 90 -17.36 15.03 -17.65
C GLY A 90 -17.05 13.52 -17.66
N ARG A 91 -16.70 12.96 -16.50
CA ARG A 91 -16.62 11.53 -16.22
C ARG A 91 -17.98 10.94 -15.83
N LEU A 92 -18.28 9.71 -16.24
CA LEU A 92 -19.48 9.00 -15.75
C LEU A 92 -19.27 8.58 -14.29
N ARG A 93 -20.32 8.56 -13.47
CA ARG A 93 -20.19 8.11 -12.08
C ARG A 93 -19.80 6.62 -11.98
N ARG A 94 -18.90 6.31 -11.04
CA ARG A 94 -18.49 4.94 -10.71
C ARG A 94 -19.62 4.18 -10.01
N GLY A 95 -20.29 4.81 -9.04
CA GLY A 95 -21.20 4.11 -8.13
C GLY A 95 -20.51 2.92 -7.42
N ASP A 96 -21.16 1.77 -7.36
CA ASP A 96 -20.66 0.57 -6.66
C ASP A 96 -19.62 -0.25 -7.44
N LEU A 97 -19.09 0.25 -8.55
CA LEU A 97 -18.06 -0.43 -9.34
C LEU A 97 -16.77 -0.58 -8.54
N THR A 98 -16.30 -1.80 -8.37
CA THR A 98 -14.99 -2.11 -7.80
C THR A 98 -13.85 -1.75 -8.75
N SER A 99 -12.60 -1.95 -8.32
CA SER A 99 -11.43 -1.88 -9.19
C SER A 99 -11.61 -2.69 -10.48
N PRO A 100 -11.01 -2.26 -11.61
CA PRO A 100 -11.20 -2.91 -12.90
C PRO A 100 -10.80 -4.39 -12.88
N ASP A 101 -11.70 -5.23 -13.41
CA ASP A 101 -11.42 -6.60 -13.81
C ASP A 101 -12.03 -6.86 -15.20
N ALA A 102 -11.67 -7.99 -15.81
CA ALA A 102 -12.13 -8.32 -17.16
C ALA A 102 -13.66 -8.29 -17.31
N ARG A 103 -14.40 -8.65 -16.25
CA ARG A 103 -15.86 -8.69 -16.24
C ARG A 103 -16.47 -7.30 -16.04
N SER A 104 -15.87 -6.47 -15.18
CA SER A 104 -16.33 -5.10 -14.96
C SER A 104 -16.10 -4.25 -16.22
N ILE A 105 -14.96 -4.45 -16.89
CA ILE A 105 -14.63 -3.78 -18.16
C ILE A 105 -15.62 -4.15 -19.27
N GLU A 106 -15.91 -5.45 -19.46
CA GLU A 106 -16.91 -5.86 -20.45
C GLU A 106 -18.31 -5.29 -20.17
N ARG A 107 -18.73 -5.24 -18.90
CA ARG A 107 -20.10 -4.86 -18.52
C ARG A 107 -20.35 -3.36 -18.44
N LYS A 108 -19.30 -2.58 -18.16
CA LYS A 108 -19.35 -1.15 -17.84
C LYS A 108 -18.24 -0.40 -18.58
N GLU A 109 -18.00 -0.80 -19.83
CA GLU A 109 -16.91 -0.28 -20.66
C GLU A 109 -16.96 1.25 -20.77
N ASP A 110 -18.13 1.83 -21.00
CA ASP A 110 -18.35 3.27 -21.10
C ASP A 110 -17.90 4.03 -19.84
N VAL A 111 -18.28 3.52 -18.66
CA VAL A 111 -17.87 4.08 -17.37
C VAL A 111 -16.36 3.99 -17.24
N ILE A 112 -15.76 2.81 -17.41
CA ILE A 112 -14.32 2.62 -17.24
C ILE A 112 -13.52 3.49 -18.21
N LEU A 113 -13.88 3.54 -19.49
CA LEU A 113 -13.23 4.39 -20.47
C LEU A 113 -13.34 5.88 -20.12
N SER A 114 -14.46 6.33 -19.52
CA SER A 114 -14.59 7.71 -19.06
C SER A 114 -13.61 8.03 -17.91
N HIS A 115 -13.41 7.11 -16.96
CA HIS A 115 -12.43 7.27 -15.88
C HIS A 115 -10.99 7.25 -16.41
N LEU A 116 -10.68 6.38 -17.37
CA LEU A 116 -9.34 6.33 -17.97
C LEU A 116 -9.00 7.64 -18.71
N ARG A 117 -9.96 8.22 -19.43
CA ARG A 117 -9.77 9.52 -20.11
C ARG A 117 -9.58 10.66 -19.11
N SER A 118 -10.40 10.68 -18.06
CA SER A 118 -10.28 11.65 -16.96
C SER A 118 -8.90 11.56 -16.27
N ARG A 119 -8.37 10.33 -16.12
CA ARG A 119 -6.98 10.06 -15.69
C ARG A 119 -5.90 10.34 -16.72
N ARG A 120 -6.23 10.91 -17.88
CA ARG A 120 -5.29 11.20 -18.98
C ARG A 120 -4.52 9.95 -19.45
N ALA A 121 -5.15 8.77 -19.34
CA ALA A 121 -4.54 7.53 -19.81
C ALA A 121 -4.26 7.61 -21.32
N ASN A 122 -3.10 7.11 -21.74
CA ASN A 122 -2.73 7.12 -23.15
C ASN A 122 -3.64 6.17 -23.98
N GLU A 123 -3.65 6.36 -25.30
CA GLU A 123 -4.47 5.55 -26.21
C GLU A 123 -4.16 4.06 -26.12
N ALA A 124 -2.91 3.68 -25.83
CA ALA A 124 -2.54 2.28 -25.64
C ALA A 124 -3.26 1.65 -24.43
N THR A 125 -3.41 2.39 -23.33
CA THR A 125 -4.13 1.94 -22.12
C THR A 125 -5.64 1.86 -22.39
N ILE A 126 -6.19 2.84 -23.09
CA ILE A 126 -7.60 2.85 -23.50
C ILE A 126 -7.89 1.65 -24.41
N GLN A 127 -7.01 1.40 -25.39
CA GLN A 127 -7.15 0.24 -26.27
C GLN A 127 -7.00 -1.08 -25.50
N SER A 128 -6.07 -1.17 -24.54
CA SER A 128 -5.93 -2.35 -23.69
C SER A 128 -7.23 -2.68 -22.94
N ALA A 129 -7.95 -1.67 -22.44
CA ALA A 129 -9.24 -1.89 -21.81
C ALA A 129 -10.29 -2.46 -22.79
N ARG A 130 -10.36 -1.94 -24.03
CA ARG A 130 -11.25 -2.47 -25.06
C ARG A 130 -10.90 -3.92 -25.44
N ASP A 131 -9.61 -4.19 -25.57
CA ASP A 131 -9.12 -5.53 -25.90
C ASP A 131 -9.45 -6.52 -24.77
N VAL A 132 -9.30 -6.12 -23.51
CA VAL A 132 -9.71 -6.95 -22.36
C VAL A 132 -11.20 -7.28 -22.39
N ALA A 133 -12.08 -6.32 -22.72
CA ALA A 133 -13.51 -6.59 -22.89
C ALA A 133 -13.77 -7.67 -23.95
N ALA A 134 -13.15 -7.52 -25.13
CA ALA A 134 -13.30 -8.48 -26.23
C ALA A 134 -12.74 -9.87 -25.88
N LEU A 135 -11.55 -9.92 -25.27
CA LEU A 135 -10.90 -11.16 -24.85
C LEU A 135 -11.68 -11.86 -23.73
N ASN A 136 -12.37 -11.13 -22.85
CA ASN A 136 -13.22 -11.75 -21.82
C ASN A 136 -14.40 -12.52 -22.43
N GLY A 137 -15.01 -11.99 -23.50
CA GLY A 137 -16.04 -12.71 -24.26
C GLY A 137 -15.52 -14.05 -24.79
N ARG A 138 -14.33 -14.03 -25.41
CA ARG A 138 -13.65 -15.25 -25.89
C ARG A 138 -13.31 -16.21 -24.76
N ARG A 139 -12.89 -15.70 -23.60
CA ARG A 139 -12.58 -16.50 -22.42
C ARG A 139 -13.80 -17.26 -21.91
N VAL A 140 -14.97 -16.62 -21.90
CA VAL A 140 -16.24 -17.27 -21.52
C VAL A 140 -16.59 -18.40 -22.50
N GLU A 141 -16.42 -18.19 -23.81
CA GLU A 141 -16.64 -19.23 -24.83
C GLU A 141 -15.74 -20.45 -24.61
N LEU A 142 -14.45 -20.23 -24.36
CA LEU A 142 -13.48 -21.31 -24.11
C LEU A 142 -13.79 -22.06 -22.81
N ILE A 143 -14.22 -21.37 -21.75
CA ILE A 143 -14.69 -22.03 -20.50
C ILE A 143 -15.88 -22.95 -20.81
N MET A 144 -16.86 -22.49 -21.58
CA MET A 144 -18.01 -23.30 -21.97
C MET A 144 -17.60 -24.52 -22.83
N ALA A 145 -16.65 -24.33 -23.75
CA ALA A 145 -16.11 -25.41 -24.57
C ALA A 145 -15.37 -26.47 -23.72
N LYS A 146 -14.56 -26.04 -22.75
CA LYS A 146 -13.89 -26.91 -21.79
C LYS A 146 -14.90 -27.71 -20.96
N ASP A 147 -15.90 -27.03 -20.40
CA ASP A 147 -16.95 -27.68 -19.59
C ASP A 147 -17.74 -28.71 -20.42
N ALA A 148 -18.04 -28.40 -21.68
CA ALA A 148 -18.67 -29.34 -22.61
C ALA A 148 -17.78 -30.56 -22.90
N ALA A 149 -16.49 -30.37 -23.16
CA ALA A 149 -15.54 -31.46 -23.37
C ALA A 149 -15.38 -32.35 -22.12
N LEU A 150 -15.32 -31.76 -20.93
CA LEU A 150 -15.28 -32.49 -19.67
C LEU A 150 -16.57 -33.27 -19.40
N ALA A 151 -17.73 -32.70 -19.76
CA ALA A 151 -19.02 -33.38 -19.67
C ALA A 151 -19.11 -34.57 -20.63
N GLU A 152 -18.64 -34.43 -21.87
CA GLU A 152 -18.56 -35.53 -22.84
C GLU A 152 -17.60 -36.61 -22.36
N ARG A 153 -16.41 -36.24 -21.86
CA ARG A 153 -15.44 -37.19 -21.29
C ARG A 153 -16.05 -38.01 -20.17
N LYS A 154 -16.81 -37.37 -19.27
CA LYS A 154 -17.50 -38.04 -18.17
C LYS A 154 -18.58 -39.00 -18.68
N THR A 155 -19.34 -38.58 -19.68
CA THR A 155 -20.40 -39.38 -20.31
C THR A 155 -19.83 -40.61 -21.00
N ALA A 156 -18.84 -40.41 -21.87
CA ALA A 156 -18.14 -41.49 -22.57
C ALA A 156 -17.46 -42.47 -21.60
N SER A 157 -16.85 -41.97 -20.51
CA SER A 157 -16.26 -42.84 -19.47
C SER A 157 -17.30 -43.69 -18.74
N ALA A 158 -18.49 -43.15 -18.47
CA ALA A 158 -19.59 -43.93 -17.89
C ALA A 158 -20.10 -45.00 -18.87
N GLU A 159 -20.12 -44.68 -20.17
CA GLU A 159 -20.51 -45.60 -21.23
C GLU A 159 -19.52 -46.75 -21.41
N VAL A 160 -18.21 -46.51 -21.29
CA VAL A 160 -17.20 -47.60 -21.23
C VAL A 160 -17.57 -48.60 -20.14
N GLY A 161 -17.90 -48.11 -18.94
CA GLY A 161 -18.32 -48.95 -17.82
C GLY A 161 -19.61 -49.72 -18.08
N ARG A 162 -20.54 -49.16 -18.85
CA ARG A 162 -21.79 -49.82 -19.28
C ARG A 162 -21.52 -50.90 -20.33
N CYS A 163 -20.82 -50.58 -21.41
CA CYS A 163 -20.52 -51.52 -22.49
C CYS A 163 -19.70 -52.73 -21.99
N MET A 164 -18.79 -52.51 -21.03
CA MET A 164 -18.06 -53.60 -20.37
C MET A 164 -18.98 -54.53 -19.56
N LYS A 165 -20.02 -54.01 -18.90
CA LYS A 165 -21.02 -54.83 -18.18
C LYS A 165 -21.91 -55.61 -19.15
N GLU A 166 -22.24 -55.01 -20.29
CA GLU A 166 -23.09 -55.59 -21.33
C GLU A 166 -22.31 -56.55 -22.26
N GLN A 167 -21.01 -56.78 -22.01
CA GLN A 167 -20.14 -57.60 -22.85
C GLN A 167 -20.10 -57.15 -24.32
N ASN A 168 -20.18 -55.84 -24.56
CA ASN A 168 -20.04 -55.21 -25.87
C ASN A 168 -18.63 -54.58 -26.02
N PRO A 169 -17.63 -55.34 -26.50
CA PRO A 169 -16.25 -54.86 -26.60
C PRO A 169 -16.07 -53.77 -27.65
N GLU A 170 -16.81 -53.80 -28.76
CA GLU A 170 -16.74 -52.76 -29.80
C GLU A 170 -17.25 -51.42 -29.26
N GLY A 171 -18.43 -51.41 -28.64
CA GLY A 171 -18.98 -50.19 -28.02
C GLY A 171 -18.11 -49.66 -26.87
N ALA A 172 -17.45 -50.54 -26.13
CA ALA A 172 -16.49 -50.13 -25.10
C ALA A 172 -15.25 -49.44 -25.71
N GLU A 173 -14.75 -49.93 -26.85
CA GLU A 173 -13.60 -49.34 -27.52
C GLU A 173 -13.94 -48.00 -28.18
N GLU A 174 -15.11 -47.88 -28.81
CA GLU A 174 -15.63 -46.62 -29.33
C GLU A 174 -15.82 -45.56 -28.22
N ALA A 175 -16.39 -45.96 -27.08
CA ALA A 175 -16.57 -45.07 -25.94
C ALA A 175 -15.22 -44.65 -25.30
N LYS A 176 -14.21 -45.54 -25.28
CA LYS A 176 -12.84 -45.16 -24.87
C LYS A 176 -12.23 -44.15 -25.83
N ALA A 177 -12.36 -44.37 -27.14
CA ALA A 177 -11.85 -43.43 -28.14
C ALA A 177 -12.50 -42.05 -27.98
N ARG A 178 -13.83 -41.98 -27.79
CA ARG A 178 -14.53 -40.72 -27.49
C ARG A 178 -14.08 -40.07 -26.19
N SER A 179 -13.92 -40.84 -25.11
CA SER A 179 -13.43 -40.32 -23.82
C SER A 179 -12.02 -39.73 -23.96
N SER A 180 -11.13 -40.43 -24.67
CA SER A 180 -9.77 -39.97 -24.95
C SER A 180 -9.77 -38.70 -25.81
N ALA A 181 -10.57 -38.64 -26.86
CA ALA A 181 -10.68 -37.47 -27.73
C ALA A 181 -11.25 -36.26 -26.97
N ALA A 182 -12.27 -36.46 -26.13
CA ALA A 182 -12.83 -35.40 -25.28
C ALA A 182 -11.82 -34.93 -24.22
N GLY A 183 -10.98 -35.83 -23.70
CA GLY A 183 -9.85 -35.47 -22.85
C GLY A 183 -8.84 -34.58 -23.56
N ALA A 184 -8.38 -34.98 -24.74
CA ALA A 184 -7.44 -34.20 -25.54
C ALA A 184 -8.02 -32.83 -25.94
N ALA A 185 -9.32 -32.75 -26.25
CA ALA A 185 -10.00 -31.49 -26.54
C ALA A 185 -10.06 -30.58 -25.30
N ALA A 186 -10.34 -31.13 -24.11
CA ALA A 186 -10.34 -30.35 -22.87
C ALA A 186 -8.93 -29.82 -22.53
N ASP A 187 -7.90 -30.62 -22.75
CA ASP A 187 -6.50 -30.22 -22.52
C ASP A 187 -6.04 -29.14 -23.51
N ALA A 188 -6.44 -29.23 -24.79
CA ALA A 188 -6.17 -28.20 -25.78
C ALA A 188 -6.85 -26.86 -25.44
N VAL A 189 -8.14 -26.90 -25.07
CA VAL A 189 -8.86 -25.70 -24.64
C VAL A 189 -8.28 -25.11 -23.35
N GLU A 190 -7.75 -25.94 -22.45
CA GLU A 190 -7.08 -25.44 -21.25
C GLU A 190 -5.78 -24.69 -21.56
N ALA A 191 -5.00 -25.16 -22.54
CA ALA A 191 -3.81 -24.44 -23.00
C ALA A 191 -4.20 -23.06 -23.59
N ASP A 192 -5.22 -23.03 -24.45
CA ASP A 192 -5.75 -21.78 -25.02
C ASP A 192 -6.27 -20.82 -23.93
N LEU A 193 -6.96 -21.36 -22.91
CA LEU A 193 -7.44 -20.57 -21.77
C LEU A 193 -6.29 -19.98 -20.97
N SER A 194 -5.22 -20.73 -20.74
CA SER A 194 -4.04 -20.26 -20.00
C SER A 194 -3.37 -19.10 -20.74
N GLU A 195 -3.11 -19.24 -22.04
CA GLU A 195 -2.50 -18.19 -22.86
C GLU A 195 -3.38 -16.92 -22.90
N LEU A 196 -4.70 -17.11 -23.07
CA LEU A 196 -5.64 -16.00 -23.09
C LEU A 196 -5.70 -15.28 -21.74
N GLN A 197 -5.67 -16.02 -20.63
CA GLN A 197 -5.71 -15.46 -19.28
C GLN A 197 -4.44 -14.65 -18.99
N GLU A 198 -3.26 -15.17 -19.34
CA GLU A 198 -1.98 -14.44 -19.21
C GLU A 198 -1.99 -13.12 -19.98
N ARG A 199 -2.55 -13.12 -21.21
CA ARG A 199 -2.70 -11.91 -22.01
C ARG A 199 -3.63 -10.88 -21.37
N ILE A 200 -4.77 -11.34 -20.84
CA ILE A 200 -5.72 -10.48 -20.12
C ILE A 200 -5.06 -9.89 -18.88
N ASP A 201 -4.37 -10.70 -18.08
CA ASP A 201 -3.73 -10.26 -16.84
C ASP A 201 -2.62 -9.24 -17.10
N SER A 202 -1.81 -9.45 -18.15
CA SER A 202 -0.79 -8.49 -18.60
C SER A 202 -1.40 -7.12 -18.98
N MET A 203 -2.52 -7.11 -19.70
CA MET A 203 -3.23 -5.88 -20.06
C MET A 203 -3.85 -5.20 -18.84
N LEU A 204 -4.53 -5.96 -17.97
CA LEU A 204 -5.12 -5.46 -16.73
C LEU A 204 -4.06 -4.84 -15.81
N ALA A 205 -2.85 -5.39 -15.78
CA ALA A 205 -1.76 -4.88 -14.96
C ALA A 205 -1.40 -3.42 -15.30
N GLY A 206 -1.59 -3.00 -16.55
CA GLY A 206 -1.36 -1.62 -17.02
C GLY A 206 -2.54 -0.66 -16.86
N ILE A 207 -3.72 -1.14 -16.45
CA ILE A 207 -4.93 -0.31 -16.28
C ILE A 207 -4.96 0.28 -14.85
N PRO A 208 -5.04 1.62 -14.68
CA PRO A 208 -5.11 2.25 -13.37
C PRO A 208 -6.45 2.01 -12.67
N ASN A 209 -6.52 2.33 -11.39
CA ASN A 209 -7.74 2.22 -10.62
C ASN A 209 -8.82 3.23 -11.08
N LEU A 210 -10.09 2.91 -10.81
CA LEU A 210 -11.19 3.84 -11.03
C LEU A 210 -11.20 4.92 -9.93
N LEU A 211 -11.42 6.16 -10.35
CA LEU A 211 -11.60 7.30 -9.45
C LEU A 211 -12.88 7.19 -8.63
N ASP A 212 -12.82 7.64 -7.38
CA ASP A 212 -14.02 7.87 -6.58
C ASP A 212 -14.84 9.05 -7.14
N ASP A 213 -16.16 9.06 -6.91
CA ASP A 213 -17.04 10.10 -7.43
C ASP A 213 -16.79 11.47 -6.78
N VAL A 214 -16.10 11.53 -5.63
CA VAL A 214 -15.69 12.80 -4.98
C VAL A 214 -14.45 13.46 -5.59
N VAL A 215 -13.72 12.74 -6.47
CA VAL A 215 -12.47 13.23 -7.07
C VAL A 215 -12.80 14.18 -8.23
N PRO A 216 -12.35 15.46 -8.18
CA PRO A 216 -12.60 16.41 -9.25
C PRO A 216 -11.87 16.00 -10.53
N ASP A 217 -12.45 16.31 -11.69
CA ASP A 217 -11.74 16.19 -12.96
C ASP A 217 -10.76 17.35 -13.10
N GLY A 218 -9.52 17.06 -13.51
CA GLY A 218 -8.45 18.04 -13.70
C GLY A 218 -7.29 17.47 -14.53
N ALA A 219 -6.45 18.35 -15.07
CA ALA A 219 -5.34 17.99 -15.94
C ALA A 219 -4.06 17.63 -15.16
N ASP A 220 -3.76 18.38 -14.11
CA ASP A 220 -2.54 18.33 -13.31
C ASP A 220 -2.76 18.96 -11.93
N ASP A 221 -1.67 19.25 -11.22
CA ASP A 221 -1.66 19.74 -9.84
C ASP A 221 -2.29 21.13 -9.67
N GLU A 222 -2.41 21.93 -10.73
CA GLU A 222 -3.07 23.24 -10.70
C GLU A 222 -4.60 23.14 -10.52
N ASP A 223 -5.20 22.01 -10.90
CA ASP A 223 -6.63 21.73 -10.80
C ASP A 223 -7.02 21.02 -9.48
N ASN A 224 -6.07 20.83 -8.58
CA ASN A 224 -6.32 20.18 -7.30
C ASN A 224 -7.25 21.04 -6.39
N GLU A 225 -8.12 20.39 -5.62
CA GLU A 225 -9.12 21.06 -4.78
C GLU A 225 -8.56 21.28 -3.37
N GLU A 226 -8.32 22.54 -2.98
CA GLU A 226 -8.00 22.87 -1.59
C GLU A 226 -9.24 22.68 -0.69
N ILE A 227 -9.13 21.80 0.30
CA ILE A 227 -10.23 21.49 1.24
C ILE A 227 -10.22 22.49 2.41
N TYR A 228 -9.06 22.72 3.01
CA TYR A 228 -8.83 23.79 3.99
C TYR A 228 -7.34 24.01 4.24
N THR A 229 -7.05 25.13 4.89
CA THR A 229 -5.76 25.48 5.47
C THR A 229 -5.83 25.48 7.00
N TRP A 230 -4.76 25.07 7.67
CA TRP A 230 -4.59 25.09 9.13
C TRP A 230 -3.32 25.84 9.53
N GLY A 231 -3.41 26.67 10.58
CA GLY A 231 -2.36 27.60 10.98
C GLY A 231 -2.26 28.79 10.03
N SER A 232 -1.36 29.74 10.33
CA SER A 232 -1.09 30.88 9.46
C SER A 232 0.41 31.07 9.23
N PRO A 233 0.86 31.22 7.96
CA PRO A 233 2.22 31.68 7.65
C PRO A 233 2.61 32.97 8.38
N ASP A 234 1.67 33.89 8.59
CA ASP A 234 1.91 35.19 9.22
C ASP A 234 2.23 35.07 10.72
N GLU A 235 1.83 33.98 11.38
CA GLU A 235 2.13 33.75 12.80
C GLU A 235 3.58 33.30 13.03
N ILE A 236 4.29 32.88 11.98
CA ILE A 236 5.67 32.38 12.08
C ILE A 236 6.61 33.51 12.48
N SER A 237 6.49 34.67 11.83
CA SER A 237 7.34 35.84 12.11
C SER A 237 7.22 36.28 13.57
N ALA A 238 6.00 36.34 14.10
CA ALA A 238 5.75 36.64 15.51
C ALA A 238 6.31 35.56 16.44
N ARG A 239 6.14 34.28 16.11
CA ARG A 239 6.62 33.15 16.93
C ARG A 239 8.14 33.03 16.96
N MET A 240 8.82 33.42 15.86
CA MET A 240 10.28 33.37 15.72
C MET A 240 10.97 34.72 15.93
N GLU A 241 10.20 35.75 16.29
CA GLU A 241 10.68 37.11 16.53
C GLU A 241 11.46 37.68 15.34
N TRP A 242 10.95 37.47 14.12
CA TRP A 242 11.54 38.03 12.90
C TRP A 242 11.27 39.53 12.82
N GLU A 243 12.31 40.32 12.54
CA GLU A 243 12.20 41.73 12.24
C GLU A 243 11.60 41.98 10.84
N ASP A 244 11.03 43.17 10.64
CA ASP A 244 10.52 43.58 9.34
C ASP A 244 11.60 43.49 8.25
N GLY A 245 11.30 42.79 7.15
CA GLY A 245 12.24 42.58 6.04
C GLY A 245 13.23 41.45 6.25
N PHE A 246 13.06 40.61 7.29
CA PHE A 246 13.80 39.35 7.38
C PHE A 246 13.40 38.40 6.23
N GLU A 247 14.40 37.92 5.49
CA GLU A 247 14.25 36.95 4.41
C GLU A 247 14.57 35.54 4.93
N PRO A 248 13.56 34.65 5.09
CA PRO A 248 13.78 33.30 5.62
C PRO A 248 14.71 32.49 4.71
N ARG A 249 15.69 31.81 5.32
CA ARG A 249 16.64 30.98 4.60
C ARG A 249 16.03 29.65 4.22
N TRP A 250 16.59 29.04 3.17
CA TRP A 250 16.26 27.66 2.81
C TRP A 250 16.88 26.67 3.79
N HIS A 251 16.25 25.51 3.95
CA HIS A 251 16.71 24.45 4.85
C HIS A 251 18.16 24.00 4.64
N ASP A 252 18.71 24.05 3.42
CA ASP A 252 20.10 23.68 3.14
C ASP A 252 21.09 24.68 3.74
N GLU A 253 20.81 25.98 3.62
CA GLU A 253 21.59 27.06 4.27
C GLU A 253 21.53 26.96 5.79
N ILE A 254 20.34 26.69 6.34
CA ILE A 254 20.14 26.53 7.79
C ILE A 254 20.91 25.31 8.29
N ALA A 255 20.74 24.15 7.64
CA ALA A 255 21.43 22.93 7.99
C ALA A 255 22.95 23.08 7.87
N ALA A 256 23.45 23.84 6.88
CA ALA A 256 24.87 24.15 6.74
C ALA A 256 25.37 25.03 7.89
N GLY A 257 24.63 26.05 8.29
CA GLY A 257 24.94 26.89 9.47
C GLY A 257 25.01 26.10 10.78
N LEU A 258 24.22 25.04 10.91
CA LEU A 258 24.25 24.10 12.05
C LEU A 258 25.39 23.05 11.96
N GLY A 259 26.23 23.10 10.92
CA GLY A 259 27.27 22.09 10.66
C GLY A 259 26.71 20.71 10.29
N GLY A 260 25.43 20.65 9.92
CA GLY A 260 24.69 19.41 9.68
C GLY A 260 24.55 19.01 8.21
N TRP A 261 24.99 19.85 7.27
CA TRP A 261 24.84 19.62 5.83
C TRP A 261 26.14 19.10 5.19
N GLN A 262 26.11 17.87 4.65
CA GLN A 262 27.29 17.19 4.10
C GLN A 262 27.09 16.72 2.65
N THR A 263 26.29 17.43 1.85
CA THR A 263 25.96 16.99 0.47
C THR A 263 27.17 16.81 -0.44
N ASP A 264 28.22 17.62 -0.32
CA ASP A 264 29.45 17.42 -1.12
C ASP A 264 30.11 16.07 -0.82
N ARG A 265 29.95 15.57 0.41
CA ARG A 265 30.40 14.21 0.78
C ARG A 265 29.48 13.16 0.18
N ALA A 266 28.16 13.36 0.26
CA ALA A 266 27.17 12.46 -0.34
C ALA A 266 27.35 12.33 -1.86
N VAL A 267 27.54 13.45 -2.56
CA VAL A 267 27.76 13.47 -4.02
C VAL A 267 29.02 12.71 -4.40
N ARG A 268 30.11 12.84 -3.62
CA ARG A 268 31.33 12.05 -3.84
C ARG A 268 31.14 10.54 -3.64
N MET A 269 30.18 10.13 -2.81
CA MET A 269 29.92 8.72 -2.50
C MET A 269 28.89 8.08 -3.43
N SER A 270 27.82 8.81 -3.78
CA SER A 270 26.61 8.24 -4.38
C SER A 270 26.10 9.02 -5.60
N GLY A 271 26.63 10.21 -5.87
CA GLY A 271 26.16 11.09 -6.94
C GLY A 271 25.06 12.07 -6.50
N SER A 272 24.45 12.76 -7.48
CA SER A 272 23.38 13.73 -7.25
C SER A 272 22.14 13.11 -6.59
N ARG A 273 21.29 13.93 -5.97
CA ARG A 273 20.05 13.51 -5.28
C ARG A 273 20.26 12.52 -4.13
N PHE A 274 21.47 12.49 -3.56
CA PHE A 274 21.74 11.92 -2.25
C PHE A 274 22.14 13.03 -1.29
N ALA A 275 21.74 12.89 -0.03
CA ALA A 275 22.13 13.80 1.03
C ALA A 275 22.78 13.02 2.18
N ALA A 276 23.72 13.68 2.85
CA ALA A 276 24.28 13.21 4.10
C ALA A 276 24.09 14.32 5.13
N LEU A 277 23.47 13.96 6.26
CA LEU A 277 23.26 14.84 7.39
C LEU A 277 24.17 14.44 8.55
N SER A 278 24.58 15.40 9.37
CA SER A 278 25.41 15.15 10.56
C SER A 278 24.99 15.98 11.77
N GLY A 279 25.52 15.61 12.93
CA GLY A 279 25.39 16.41 14.16
C GLY A 279 23.94 16.68 14.58
N PRO A 280 23.60 17.91 14.98
CA PRO A 280 22.26 18.23 15.49
C PRO A 280 21.17 18.05 14.43
N THR A 281 21.44 18.29 13.15
CA THR A 281 20.45 18.12 12.06
C THR A 281 20.08 16.65 11.86
N ALA A 282 21.07 15.74 11.85
CA ALA A 282 20.79 14.31 11.80
C ALA A 282 20.07 13.80 13.06
N ARG A 283 20.35 14.40 14.23
CA ARG A 283 19.61 14.09 15.46
C ARG A 283 18.15 14.53 15.35
N LEU A 284 17.89 15.71 14.77
CA LEU A 284 16.53 16.22 14.55
C LEU A 284 15.74 15.33 13.57
N GLU A 285 16.39 14.85 12.50
CA GLU A 285 15.79 13.86 11.59
C GLU A 285 15.34 12.60 12.35
N ARG A 286 16.22 12.03 13.19
CA ARG A 286 15.86 10.87 14.02
C ARG A 286 14.78 11.17 15.06
N ALA A 287 14.78 12.37 15.63
CA ALA A 287 13.76 12.81 16.59
C ALA A 287 12.38 12.86 15.95
N LEU A 288 12.26 13.39 14.72
CA LEU A 288 11.02 13.38 13.94
C LEU A 288 10.52 11.95 13.71
N THR A 289 11.39 11.05 13.24
CA THR A 289 11.03 9.64 13.04
C THR A 289 10.50 8.99 14.31
N SER A 290 11.20 9.21 15.44
CA SER A 290 10.83 8.59 16.73
C SER A 290 9.50 9.15 17.24
N PHE A 291 9.33 10.47 17.18
CA PHE A 291 8.10 11.13 17.59
C PHE A 291 6.89 10.64 16.79
N PHE A 292 7.00 10.54 15.46
CA PHE A 292 5.90 10.06 14.63
C PHE A 292 5.55 8.60 14.91
N LEU A 293 6.53 7.71 15.04
CA LEU A 293 6.27 6.31 15.43
C LEU A 293 5.56 6.22 16.78
N ASP A 294 6.05 6.94 17.80
CA ASP A 294 5.45 6.95 19.12
C ASP A 294 4.01 7.49 19.08
N LEU A 295 3.77 8.58 18.34
CA LEU A 295 2.43 9.14 18.17
C LEU A 295 1.47 8.11 17.56
N HIS A 296 1.87 7.44 16.48
CA HIS A 296 1.00 6.49 15.79
C HIS A 296 0.76 5.21 16.60
N THR A 297 1.75 4.72 17.33
CA THR A 297 1.65 3.47 18.09
C THR A 297 0.96 3.65 19.44
N THR A 298 1.16 4.78 20.11
CA THR A 298 0.63 5.02 21.46
C THR A 298 -0.72 5.72 21.46
N GLU A 299 -1.00 6.60 20.50
CA GLU A 299 -2.24 7.39 20.46
C GLU A 299 -3.19 6.94 19.33
N HIS A 300 -2.67 6.58 18.15
CA HIS A 300 -3.51 6.28 16.96
C HIS A 300 -3.78 4.78 16.72
N GLY A 301 -3.24 3.90 17.58
CA GLY A 301 -3.54 2.46 17.55
C GLY A 301 -2.91 1.67 16.40
N TYR A 302 -1.84 2.18 15.79
CA TYR A 302 -1.08 1.41 14.80
C TYR A 302 -0.16 0.40 15.46
N THR A 303 0.01 -0.75 14.81
CA THR A 303 1.04 -1.71 15.17
C THR A 303 2.33 -1.33 14.47
N GLU A 304 3.41 -1.13 15.23
CA GLU A 304 4.73 -0.90 14.63
C GLU A 304 5.26 -2.18 13.96
N ALA A 305 5.78 -2.05 12.75
CA ALA A 305 6.36 -3.14 12.00
C ALA A 305 7.75 -2.79 11.47
N SER A 306 8.68 -3.73 11.59
CA SER A 306 10.00 -3.70 10.94
C SER A 306 9.97 -4.63 9.73
N VAL A 307 10.04 -4.06 8.53
CA VAL A 307 9.81 -4.77 7.27
C VAL A 307 11.08 -4.92 6.41
N PRO A 308 11.16 -5.93 5.52
CA PRO A 308 12.24 -6.05 4.56
C PRO A 308 12.31 -4.83 3.62
N LEU A 309 13.54 -4.40 3.32
CA LEU A 309 13.80 -3.33 2.35
C LEU A 309 14.05 -3.85 0.92
N VAL A 310 14.33 -5.14 0.80
CA VAL A 310 14.48 -5.86 -0.46
C VAL A 310 13.24 -6.73 -0.64
N ILE A 311 12.52 -6.53 -1.75
CA ILE A 311 11.24 -7.16 -1.99
C ILE A 311 11.17 -7.82 -3.36
N SER A 312 10.26 -8.78 -3.52
CA SER A 312 10.05 -9.50 -4.77
C SER A 312 9.27 -8.68 -5.80
N ARG A 313 9.43 -9.04 -7.08
CA ARG A 313 8.56 -8.55 -8.18
C ARG A 313 7.08 -8.67 -7.84
N SER A 314 6.64 -9.83 -7.36
CA SER A 314 5.22 -10.08 -7.06
C SER A 314 4.65 -9.11 -6.01
N SER A 315 5.47 -8.68 -5.05
CA SER A 315 5.03 -7.73 -4.03
C SER A 315 4.76 -6.34 -4.64
N LEU A 316 5.61 -5.91 -5.56
CA LEU A 316 5.46 -4.64 -6.29
C LEU A 316 4.32 -4.69 -7.32
N GLU A 317 4.06 -5.86 -7.91
CA GLU A 317 2.87 -6.09 -8.76
C GLU A 317 1.59 -6.03 -7.92
N GLY A 318 1.63 -6.57 -6.69
CA GLY A 318 0.55 -6.53 -5.71
C GLY A 318 0.11 -5.11 -5.34
N THR A 319 1.06 -4.22 -5.07
CA THR A 319 0.78 -2.82 -4.70
C THR A 319 0.68 -1.86 -5.90
N GLY A 320 0.95 -2.34 -7.11
CA GLY A 320 0.71 -1.62 -8.37
C GLY A 320 1.88 -0.77 -8.87
N GLN A 321 3.08 -0.91 -8.30
CA GLN A 321 4.30 -0.29 -8.83
C GLN A 321 4.71 -0.95 -10.15
N LEU A 322 4.62 -2.28 -10.22
CA LEU A 322 4.91 -3.03 -11.44
C LEU A 322 3.63 -3.42 -12.19
N PRO A 323 3.68 -3.49 -13.53
CA PRO A 323 4.86 -3.31 -14.40
C PRO A 323 5.15 -1.85 -14.80
N LYS A 324 4.23 -0.91 -14.55
CA LYS A 324 4.25 0.43 -15.15
C LYS A 324 5.45 1.30 -14.72
N PHE A 325 5.90 1.17 -13.48
CA PHE A 325 6.91 2.05 -12.88
C PHE A 325 8.25 1.35 -12.64
N GLU A 326 8.59 0.33 -13.44
CA GLU A 326 9.85 -0.42 -13.26
C GLU A 326 11.09 0.48 -13.36
N GLU A 327 11.08 1.47 -14.26
CA GLU A 327 12.18 2.43 -14.43
C GLU A 327 12.38 3.34 -13.20
N ASP A 328 11.38 3.48 -12.32
CA ASP A 328 11.48 4.28 -11.11
C ASP A 328 12.01 3.48 -9.89
N LEU A 329 12.31 2.19 -10.07
CA LEU A 329 12.74 1.28 -9.01
C LEU A 329 14.22 0.93 -9.10
N PHE A 330 14.88 0.82 -7.95
CA PHE A 330 16.21 0.21 -7.87
C PHE A 330 16.10 -1.31 -7.88
N LYS A 331 16.42 -1.92 -9.02
CA LYS A 331 16.50 -3.37 -9.20
C LYS A 331 17.85 -3.91 -8.73
N ILE A 332 17.85 -5.02 -8.00
CA ILE A 332 19.05 -5.75 -7.61
C ILE A 332 19.40 -6.73 -8.73
N ASP A 333 20.69 -6.82 -9.05
CA ASP A 333 21.19 -7.75 -10.04
C ASP A 333 20.85 -9.20 -9.67
N GLY A 334 20.19 -9.92 -10.59
CA GLY A 334 19.68 -11.27 -10.34
C GLY A 334 20.78 -12.33 -10.16
N SER A 335 22.02 -12.07 -10.59
CA SER A 335 23.16 -12.94 -10.28
C SER A 335 23.65 -12.75 -8.84
N SER A 336 23.35 -11.60 -8.22
CA SER A 336 23.67 -11.31 -6.82
C SER A 336 22.58 -11.80 -5.87
N HIS A 337 21.31 -11.47 -6.14
CA HIS A 337 20.21 -11.83 -5.25
C HIS A 337 18.86 -11.94 -5.99
N THR A 338 18.03 -12.87 -5.53
CA THR A 338 16.63 -13.03 -5.95
C THR A 338 15.75 -13.20 -4.72
N CYS A 339 14.51 -12.74 -4.80
CA CYS A 339 13.51 -12.95 -3.76
C CYS A 339 12.62 -14.12 -4.16
N ASN A 340 12.78 -15.27 -3.52
CA ASN A 340 12.01 -16.50 -3.83
C ASN A 340 12.08 -16.89 -5.33
N GLY A 341 13.26 -16.73 -5.96
CA GLY A 341 13.45 -17.00 -7.39
C GLY A 341 12.93 -15.93 -8.34
N GLN A 342 12.40 -14.82 -7.81
CA GLN A 342 11.96 -13.65 -8.58
C GLN A 342 13.00 -12.52 -8.53
N ASP A 343 12.87 -11.57 -9.47
CA ASP A 343 13.60 -10.31 -9.41
C ASP A 343 13.44 -9.64 -8.04
N ALA A 344 14.53 -9.08 -7.53
CA ALA A 344 14.59 -8.38 -6.26
C ALA A 344 14.76 -6.87 -6.48
N PHE A 345 14.08 -6.07 -5.66
CA PHE A 345 14.07 -4.61 -5.75
C PHE A 345 14.18 -3.98 -4.37
N LEU A 346 14.74 -2.77 -4.29
CA LEU A 346 14.61 -1.93 -3.10
C LEU A 346 13.22 -1.30 -3.05
N ILE A 347 12.65 -1.15 -1.85
CA ILE A 347 11.31 -0.60 -1.67
C ILE A 347 11.27 0.92 -1.97
N PRO A 348 10.27 1.42 -2.72
CA PRO A 348 10.04 2.86 -2.92
C PRO A 348 9.23 3.51 -1.79
N THR A 349 8.64 2.68 -0.91
CA THR A 349 7.84 3.04 0.26
C THR A 349 7.57 1.78 1.10
N ALA A 350 7.39 1.92 2.42
CA ALA A 350 6.96 0.81 3.28
C ALA A 350 5.53 0.32 2.98
N GLU A 351 4.73 1.07 2.22
CA GLU A 351 3.43 0.61 1.70
C GLU A 351 3.53 -0.78 1.05
N VAL A 352 4.60 -0.99 0.25
CA VAL A 352 4.81 -2.24 -0.50
C VAL A 352 4.88 -3.43 0.45
N PRO A 353 5.87 -3.54 1.36
CA PRO A 353 5.96 -4.69 2.25
C PRO A 353 4.81 -4.74 3.27
N LEU A 354 4.34 -3.61 3.82
CA LEU A 354 3.28 -3.62 4.84
C LEU A 354 1.97 -4.17 4.31
N THR A 355 1.57 -3.75 3.10
CA THR A 355 0.32 -4.22 2.49
C THR A 355 0.44 -5.70 2.07
N ASN A 356 1.62 -6.12 1.59
CA ASN A 356 1.88 -7.50 1.19
C ASN A 356 2.07 -8.47 2.36
N MET A 357 2.11 -8.02 3.62
CA MET A 357 2.12 -8.93 4.78
C MET A 357 0.92 -9.88 4.79
N HIS A 358 -0.16 -9.50 4.12
CA HIS A 358 -1.41 -10.25 4.03
C HIS A 358 -1.72 -10.72 2.59
N ALA A 359 -0.71 -10.78 1.71
CA ALA A 359 -0.90 -11.34 0.37
C ALA A 359 -1.39 -12.80 0.45
N ASP A 360 -2.35 -13.15 -0.42
CA ASP A 360 -3.04 -14.44 -0.52
C ASP A 360 -3.78 -14.89 0.76
N GLU A 361 -4.02 -14.00 1.72
CA GLU A 361 -4.71 -14.32 2.97
C GLU A 361 -6.24 -14.13 2.87
N ILE A 362 -6.98 -14.94 3.64
CA ILE A 362 -8.40 -14.72 3.95
C ILE A 362 -8.53 -14.38 5.43
N LEU A 363 -8.71 -13.09 5.73
CA LEU A 363 -8.90 -12.55 7.07
C LEU A 363 -10.31 -12.82 7.60
N GLU A 364 -10.51 -12.70 8.92
CA GLU A 364 -11.84 -12.63 9.52
C GLU A 364 -12.24 -11.15 9.69
N GLU A 365 -13.50 -10.79 9.42
CA GLU A 365 -13.96 -9.39 9.53
C GLU A 365 -13.72 -8.79 10.93
N GLY A 366 -13.82 -9.59 11.99
CA GLY A 366 -13.56 -9.14 13.36
C GLY A 366 -12.11 -8.70 13.64
N ASN A 367 -11.17 -8.98 12.73
CA ASN A 367 -9.80 -8.51 12.82
C ASN A 367 -9.57 -7.18 12.07
N LEU A 368 -10.57 -6.69 11.34
CA LEU A 368 -10.51 -5.43 10.60
C LEU A 368 -11.04 -4.27 11.46
N PRO A 369 -10.48 -3.05 11.34
CA PRO A 369 -9.32 -2.70 10.51
C PRO A 369 -7.98 -3.17 11.11
N ILE A 370 -7.07 -3.63 10.25
CA ILE A 370 -5.66 -3.84 10.63
C ILE A 370 -4.91 -2.54 10.33
N LYS A 371 -4.13 -2.03 11.29
CA LYS A 371 -3.40 -0.76 11.18
C LYS A 371 -1.91 -1.00 11.44
N TYR A 372 -1.04 -0.71 10.47
CA TYR A 372 0.42 -0.78 10.62
C TYR A 372 1.11 0.56 10.41
N CYS A 373 2.21 0.79 11.14
CA CYS A 373 3.15 1.84 10.82
C CYS A 373 4.59 1.34 10.79
N ALA A 374 5.43 1.93 9.93
CA ALA A 374 6.85 1.58 9.85
C ALA A 374 7.70 2.79 9.44
N ALA A 375 8.89 2.92 10.02
CA ALA A 375 9.91 3.85 9.55
C ALA A 375 10.91 3.11 8.66
N THR A 376 11.03 3.52 7.40
CA THR A 376 11.98 2.90 6.45
C THR A 376 12.70 3.94 5.60
N PRO A 377 13.95 3.68 5.18
CA PRO A 377 14.47 4.33 3.98
C PRO A 377 13.66 3.88 2.76
N CYS A 378 13.42 4.81 1.85
CA CYS A 378 12.68 4.64 0.62
C CYS A 378 13.60 4.98 -0.55
N PHE A 379 13.54 4.17 -1.62
CA PHE A 379 14.45 4.27 -2.77
C PHE A 379 13.66 4.50 -4.06
N ARG A 380 13.91 5.62 -4.74
CA ARG A 380 13.26 5.98 -6.01
C ARG A 380 14.29 6.45 -7.03
N ALA A 381 14.23 5.93 -8.25
CA ALA A 381 15.15 6.37 -9.30
C ALA A 381 14.82 7.79 -9.78
N GLU A 382 13.62 8.31 -9.47
CA GLU A 382 13.16 9.65 -9.82
C GLU A 382 13.26 9.90 -11.35
N ALA A 383 12.98 8.84 -12.11
CA ALA A 383 13.02 8.86 -13.57
C ALA A 383 12.01 9.88 -14.11
N GLY A 384 12.43 10.72 -15.05
CA GLY A 384 11.57 11.77 -15.64
C GLY A 384 11.48 13.09 -14.85
N SER A 385 12.14 13.22 -13.69
CA SER A 385 12.17 14.44 -12.87
C SER A 385 13.28 15.45 -13.22
N TYR A 386 13.80 15.41 -14.46
CA TYR A 386 15.00 16.16 -14.84
C TYR A 386 14.82 17.68 -14.63
N GLY A 387 15.73 18.28 -13.85
CA GLY A 387 15.72 19.72 -13.55
C GLY A 387 14.70 20.19 -12.50
N ARG A 388 13.78 19.34 -12.03
CA ARG A 388 12.83 19.68 -10.95
C ARG A 388 13.42 19.36 -9.57
N ASP A 389 13.24 20.26 -8.61
CA ASP A 389 13.63 20.07 -7.20
C ASP A 389 15.06 19.52 -7.02
N THR A 390 16.03 20.11 -7.70
CA THR A 390 17.43 19.66 -7.65
C THR A 390 18.19 20.16 -6.41
N ARG A 391 17.70 21.22 -5.76
CA ARG A 391 18.25 21.81 -4.54
C ARG A 391 17.58 21.19 -3.30
N GLY A 392 18.38 20.86 -2.29
CA GLY A 392 17.87 20.52 -0.96
C GLY A 392 17.45 19.06 -0.78
N LEU A 393 16.54 18.81 0.18
CA LEU A 393 16.08 17.47 0.59
C LEU A 393 14.74 17.05 -0.02
N PHE A 394 14.11 17.87 -0.87
CA PHE A 394 12.73 17.65 -1.27
C PHE A 394 12.55 16.42 -2.19
N ARG A 395 13.52 16.17 -3.07
CA ARG A 395 13.51 15.07 -4.05
C ARG A 395 14.88 14.39 -4.12
N LEU A 396 14.98 13.25 -3.43
CA LEU A 396 16.19 12.44 -3.30
C LEU A 396 15.95 11.02 -3.80
N HIS A 397 17.01 10.33 -4.22
CA HIS A 397 16.96 8.90 -4.53
C HIS A 397 16.75 8.04 -3.29
N GLN A 398 17.20 8.54 -2.13
CA GLN A 398 17.00 7.92 -0.84
C GLN A 398 16.46 8.96 0.15
N PHE A 399 15.34 8.64 0.79
CA PHE A 399 14.75 9.46 1.85
C PHE A 399 14.07 8.56 2.89
N SER A 400 13.90 9.05 4.12
CA SER A 400 13.21 8.30 5.18
C SER A 400 11.74 8.70 5.25
N LYS A 401 10.86 7.74 5.54
CA LYS A 401 9.42 7.96 5.73
C LYS A 401 8.88 7.10 6.87
N VAL A 402 7.98 7.66 7.67
CA VAL A 402 7.06 6.88 8.50
C VAL A 402 5.79 6.67 7.70
N GLU A 403 5.48 5.42 7.38
CA GLU A 403 4.30 5.03 6.61
C GLU A 403 3.18 4.56 7.51
N LEU A 404 1.95 4.86 7.11
CA LEU A 404 0.72 4.32 7.69
C LEU A 404 0.03 3.45 6.64
N VAL A 405 -0.37 2.24 7.02
CA VAL A 405 -1.16 1.34 6.18
C VAL A 405 -2.36 0.84 6.98
N LYS A 406 -3.53 0.78 6.33
CA LYS A 406 -4.72 0.14 6.86
C LYS A 406 -5.28 -0.87 5.87
N ILE A 407 -5.74 -2.01 6.39
CA ILE A 407 -6.53 -3.01 5.68
C ILE A 407 -7.91 -3.01 6.32
N THR A 408 -8.95 -2.80 5.52
CA THR A 408 -10.31 -2.52 6.01
C THR A 408 -11.36 -3.34 5.26
N SER A 409 -12.58 -3.35 5.78
CA SER A 409 -13.73 -3.78 5.00
C SER A 409 -14.07 -2.71 3.96
N ALA A 410 -14.83 -3.09 2.93
CA ALA A 410 -15.27 -2.13 1.92
C ALA A 410 -16.15 -1.02 2.53
N GLU A 411 -16.95 -1.34 3.54
CA GLU A 411 -17.90 -0.43 4.21
C GLU A 411 -17.19 0.67 5.01
N THR A 412 -16.12 0.33 5.73
CA THR A 412 -15.41 1.31 6.59
C THR A 412 -14.28 2.04 5.88
N SER A 413 -14.06 1.76 4.59
CA SER A 413 -12.87 2.21 3.87
C SER A 413 -12.76 3.73 3.72
N GLU A 414 -13.86 4.46 3.54
CA GLU A 414 -13.81 5.93 3.44
C GLU A 414 -13.55 6.57 4.81
N ASP A 415 -14.26 6.12 5.85
CA ASP A 415 -14.07 6.64 7.21
C ASP A 415 -12.63 6.41 7.71
N GLU A 416 -12.06 5.23 7.41
CA GLU A 416 -10.69 4.89 7.76
C GLU A 416 -9.65 5.69 6.95
N HIS A 417 -9.99 6.17 5.75
CA HIS A 417 -9.14 7.05 4.94
C HIS A 417 -9.10 8.46 5.54
N GLU A 418 -10.26 9.02 5.88
CA GLU A 418 -10.32 10.31 6.58
C GLU A 418 -9.60 10.24 7.94
N GLU A 419 -9.77 9.16 8.71
CA GLU A 419 -9.05 8.97 9.97
C GLU A 419 -7.53 8.86 9.75
N LEU A 420 -7.08 8.15 8.71
CA LEU A 420 -5.65 8.08 8.38
C LEU A 420 -5.08 9.46 8.02
N THR A 421 -5.80 10.25 7.23
CA THR A 421 -5.37 11.62 6.90
C THR A 421 -5.32 12.49 8.14
N LEU A 422 -6.30 12.41 9.03
CA LEU A 422 -6.29 13.12 10.32
C LEU A 422 -5.07 12.75 11.18
N HIS A 423 -4.66 11.47 11.20
CA HIS A 423 -3.46 11.04 11.90
C HIS A 423 -2.17 11.68 11.31
N ALA A 424 -2.07 11.81 9.99
CA ALA A 424 -0.95 12.51 9.35
C ALA A 424 -0.99 14.02 9.64
N GLU A 425 -2.17 14.64 9.66
CA GLU A 425 -2.34 16.04 10.04
C GLU A 425 -1.94 16.31 11.50
N GLU A 426 -2.21 15.38 12.42
CA GLU A 426 -1.85 15.53 13.82
C GLU A 426 -0.33 15.66 14.01
N CYS A 427 0.48 14.99 13.17
CA CYS A 427 1.93 15.20 13.14
C CYS A 427 2.28 16.68 12.85
N LEU A 428 1.62 17.31 11.88
CA LEU A 428 1.83 18.72 11.52
C LEU A 428 1.33 19.67 12.61
N LYS A 429 0.16 19.38 13.20
CA LYS A 429 -0.44 20.16 14.28
C LYS A 429 0.44 20.18 15.53
N ARG A 430 0.94 19.00 15.95
CA ARG A 430 1.85 18.87 17.11
C ARG A 430 3.18 19.58 16.89
N LEU A 431 3.67 19.58 15.65
CA LEU A 431 4.84 20.36 15.24
C LEU A 431 4.52 21.85 14.99
N LYS A 432 3.26 22.28 15.09
CA LYS A 432 2.80 23.66 14.82
C LYS A 432 3.27 24.18 13.46
N LEU A 433 3.24 23.32 12.43
CA LEU A 433 3.59 23.67 11.06
C LEU A 433 2.32 24.03 10.28
N PRO A 434 2.18 25.25 9.74
CA PRO A 434 1.05 25.61 8.89
C PRO A 434 1.01 24.69 7.66
N TYR A 435 -0.17 24.22 7.30
CA TYR A 435 -0.35 23.32 6.16
C TYR A 435 -1.72 23.51 5.52
N ARG A 436 -1.89 23.00 4.30
CA ARG A 436 -3.17 22.83 3.65
C ARG A 436 -3.45 21.38 3.30
N LYS A 437 -4.72 20.99 3.34
CA LYS A 437 -5.22 19.69 2.86
C LYS A 437 -5.79 19.89 1.47
N VAL A 438 -5.27 19.14 0.51
CA VAL A 438 -5.62 19.25 -0.91
C VAL A 438 -6.12 17.90 -1.39
N ARG A 439 -7.25 17.85 -2.10
CA ARG A 439 -7.73 16.65 -2.80
C ARG A 439 -7.17 16.65 -4.21
N LEU A 440 -6.50 15.57 -4.58
CA LEU A 440 -5.92 15.44 -5.93
C LEU A 440 -7.01 15.27 -6.98
N CYS A 441 -6.84 15.94 -8.11
CA CYS A 441 -7.69 15.81 -9.28
C CYS A 441 -7.38 14.53 -10.05
N SER A 442 -8.21 14.23 -11.05
CA SER A 442 -8.09 13.02 -11.88
C SER A 442 -6.76 12.86 -12.61
N GLY A 443 -6.14 13.96 -13.04
CA GLY A 443 -4.89 13.98 -13.79
C GLY A 443 -3.64 13.82 -12.94
N ASP A 444 -3.71 14.21 -11.66
CA ASP A 444 -2.58 14.20 -10.73
C ASP A 444 -2.58 13.00 -9.77
N ILE A 445 -3.75 12.39 -9.54
CA ILE A 445 -3.89 11.23 -8.64
C ILE A 445 -3.15 9.98 -9.13
N GLY A 446 -2.41 9.34 -8.21
CA GLY A 446 -1.58 8.16 -8.48
C GLY A 446 -2.33 6.94 -9.04
N PHE A 447 -1.57 6.00 -9.64
CA PHE A 447 -2.09 4.86 -10.41
C PHE A 447 -3.05 3.94 -9.64
N SER A 448 -2.70 3.59 -8.40
CA SER A 448 -3.48 2.67 -7.57
C SER A 448 -4.61 3.37 -6.81
N ALA A 449 -4.49 4.67 -6.52
CA ALA A 449 -5.47 5.38 -5.70
C ALA A 449 -6.81 5.54 -6.42
N ARG A 450 -7.92 5.47 -5.68
CA ARG A 450 -9.24 5.94 -6.16
C ARG A 450 -9.55 7.33 -5.66
N HIS A 451 -9.02 7.71 -4.49
CA HIS A 451 -9.15 9.02 -3.87
C HIS A 451 -7.88 9.29 -3.05
N CYS A 452 -7.29 10.47 -3.20
CA CYS A 452 -6.08 10.87 -2.50
C CYS A 452 -6.20 12.29 -1.94
N TYR A 453 -5.68 12.48 -0.72
CA TYR A 453 -5.40 13.79 -0.16
C TYR A 453 -3.90 13.98 -0.02
N ASP A 454 -3.40 15.12 -0.45
CA ASP A 454 -2.08 15.59 -0.10
C ASP A 454 -2.16 16.60 1.05
N LEU A 455 -1.21 16.49 1.97
CA LEU A 455 -0.95 17.51 2.97
C LEU A 455 0.29 18.27 2.54
N GLU A 456 0.15 19.58 2.41
CA GLU A 456 1.23 20.45 1.96
C GLU A 456 1.61 21.43 3.07
N VAL A 457 2.87 21.41 3.49
CA VAL A 457 3.39 22.27 4.57
C VAL A 457 3.93 23.58 4.00
N TRP A 458 3.72 24.68 4.71
CA TRP A 458 4.26 25.99 4.35
C TRP A 458 5.78 26.01 4.53
N LEU A 459 6.51 26.44 3.49
CA LEU A 459 7.96 26.57 3.50
C LEU A 459 8.37 28.04 3.32
N PRO A 460 8.69 28.77 4.41
CA PRO A 460 9.00 30.20 4.35
C PRO A 460 10.12 30.57 3.39
N GLY A 461 11.19 29.77 3.28
CA GLY A 461 12.30 30.07 2.38
C GLY A 461 11.88 30.00 0.90
N GLN A 462 10.85 29.20 0.60
CA GLN A 462 10.33 29.02 -0.75
C GLN A 462 9.09 29.87 -1.06
N GLY A 463 8.44 30.44 -0.03
CA GLY A 463 7.22 31.22 -0.18
C GLY A 463 6.02 30.44 -0.71
N GLN A 464 5.94 29.12 -0.44
CA GLN A 464 4.87 28.26 -0.95
C GLN A 464 4.58 27.05 -0.05
N TYR A 465 3.39 26.47 -0.22
CA TYR A 465 3.03 25.17 0.32
C TYR A 465 3.63 24.05 -0.54
N ARG A 466 4.11 22.98 0.11
CA ARG A 466 4.74 21.84 -0.56
C ARG A 466 4.35 20.52 0.08
N GLU A 467 4.05 19.51 -0.73
CA GLU A 467 3.64 18.17 -0.28
C GLU A 467 4.61 17.59 0.76
N VAL A 468 4.09 17.12 1.89
CA VAL A 468 4.80 16.39 2.95
C VAL A 468 4.14 15.04 3.27
N SER A 469 2.88 14.87 2.88
CA SER A 469 2.18 13.60 2.92
C SER A 469 1.23 13.46 1.74
N SER A 470 1.03 12.21 1.34
CA SER A 470 0.03 11.77 0.39
C SER A 470 -0.71 10.59 1.02
N CYS A 471 -2.02 10.67 1.12
CA CYS A 471 -2.89 9.74 1.83
C CYS A 471 -3.96 9.22 0.84
N SER A 472 -3.87 7.95 0.47
CA SER A 472 -4.69 7.33 -0.58
C SER A 472 -5.62 6.25 -0.04
N ASN A 473 -6.90 6.34 -0.42
CA ASN A 473 -7.79 5.20 -0.45
C ASN A 473 -7.60 4.46 -1.78
N VAL A 474 -7.26 3.18 -1.72
CA VAL A 474 -6.97 2.35 -2.89
C VAL A 474 -8.15 1.42 -3.21
N GLY A 475 -9.14 1.34 -2.33
CA GLY A 475 -10.25 0.40 -2.45
C GLY A 475 -9.73 -1.04 -2.54
N ASP A 476 -10.34 -1.86 -3.38
CA ASP A 476 -9.97 -3.26 -3.55
C ASP A 476 -8.88 -3.51 -4.63
N PHE A 477 -8.27 -2.45 -5.18
CA PHE A 477 -7.33 -2.57 -6.32
C PHE A 477 -6.08 -3.39 -6.00
N GLN A 478 -5.42 -3.11 -4.89
CA GLN A 478 -4.26 -3.88 -4.43
C GLN A 478 -4.70 -5.25 -3.92
N ALA A 479 -5.81 -5.30 -3.15
CA ALA A 479 -6.34 -6.54 -2.62
C ALA A 479 -6.65 -7.57 -3.73
N ARG A 480 -7.16 -7.11 -4.87
CA ARG A 480 -7.42 -7.93 -6.06
C ARG A 480 -6.13 -8.54 -6.62
N ARG A 481 -5.08 -7.74 -6.75
CA ARG A 481 -3.76 -8.16 -7.28
C ARG A 481 -3.05 -9.12 -6.34
N MET A 482 -3.21 -8.95 -5.03
CA MET A 482 -2.58 -9.79 -4.01
C MET A 482 -3.45 -10.97 -3.55
N GLY A 483 -4.68 -11.12 -4.06
CA GLY A 483 -5.59 -12.17 -3.57
C GLY A 483 -6.08 -11.98 -2.13
N LEU A 484 -5.90 -10.81 -1.53
CA LEU A 484 -6.27 -10.48 -0.15
C LEU A 484 -7.79 -10.34 0.01
N ARG A 485 -8.37 -11.16 0.88
CA ARG A 485 -9.81 -11.21 1.13
C ARG A 485 -10.10 -11.23 2.62
N TYR A 486 -11.35 -10.97 2.98
CA TYR A 486 -11.88 -11.26 4.31
C TYR A 486 -13.21 -12.01 4.21
N ARG A 487 -13.55 -12.73 5.28
CA ARG A 487 -14.85 -13.37 5.44
C ARG A 487 -15.76 -12.42 6.24
N PRO A 488 -16.83 -11.88 5.62
CA PRO A 488 -17.81 -11.08 6.34
C PRO A 488 -18.46 -11.89 7.46
N ASN A 489 -18.88 -11.23 8.53
CA ASN A 489 -19.74 -11.83 9.52
C ASN A 489 -21.11 -12.14 8.90
N PRO A 490 -21.81 -13.19 9.38
CA PRO A 490 -23.19 -13.39 8.98
C PRO A 490 -23.98 -12.13 9.35
N PRO A 491 -24.87 -11.63 8.48
CA PRO A 491 -25.74 -10.52 8.85
C PRO A 491 -26.46 -10.90 10.14
N HIS A 492 -26.45 -10.00 11.13
CA HIS A 492 -27.21 -10.18 12.36
C HIS A 492 -28.67 -10.38 11.96
N THR A 493 -29.12 -11.63 11.92
CA THR A 493 -30.55 -11.91 11.94
C THR A 493 -30.99 -11.48 13.32
N ASN A 494 -31.66 -10.33 13.43
CA ASN A 494 -32.52 -10.06 14.57
C ASN A 494 -33.35 -11.32 14.76
N GLU A 495 -33.07 -12.08 15.83
CA GLU A 495 -33.93 -13.19 16.20
C GLU A 495 -35.27 -12.55 16.56
N SER A 496 -36.18 -12.44 15.58
CA SER A 496 -37.58 -12.26 15.91
C SER A 496 -37.99 -13.51 16.67
N THR A 497 -38.15 -13.36 17.98
CA THR A 497 -38.88 -14.32 18.79
C THR A 497 -40.35 -14.20 18.41
N ASP A 498 -40.72 -14.71 17.24
CA ASP A 498 -42.11 -15.01 16.93
C ASP A 498 -42.51 -16.23 17.77
N THR A 499 -43.02 -15.95 18.97
CA THR A 499 -43.69 -16.94 19.81
C THR A 499 -45.03 -17.27 19.16
N ASN A 500 -45.13 -18.43 18.51
CA ASN A 500 -46.44 -18.99 18.15
C ASN A 500 -47.21 -19.36 19.42
N ALA A 501 -48.51 -19.05 19.43
CA ALA A 501 -49.43 -19.18 20.57
C ALA A 501 -49.70 -20.63 21.07
N ASP A 502 -49.05 -21.65 20.51
CA ASP A 502 -49.37 -23.06 20.77
C ASP A 502 -48.27 -23.89 21.45
N GLY A 503 -47.23 -23.26 22.01
CA GLY A 503 -46.33 -23.92 22.99
C GLY A 503 -45.62 -25.21 22.54
N LYS A 504 -45.61 -25.53 21.24
CA LYS A 504 -45.00 -26.75 20.71
C LYS A 504 -43.66 -26.44 20.05
N ASN A 505 -42.59 -26.94 20.67
CA ASN A 505 -41.22 -26.89 20.17
C ASN A 505 -41.10 -27.57 18.79
N ALA A 506 -41.20 -26.79 17.72
CA ALA A 506 -40.74 -27.22 16.42
C ALA A 506 -39.21 -27.39 16.47
N LYS A 507 -38.72 -28.62 16.26
CA LYS A 507 -37.29 -28.89 16.01
C LYS A 507 -36.84 -28.07 14.80
N LYS A 508 -36.33 -26.85 15.02
CA LYS A 508 -35.63 -26.06 13.99
C LYS A 508 -34.43 -26.89 13.55
N LYS A 509 -34.51 -27.51 12.36
CA LYS A 509 -33.33 -27.99 11.63
C LYS A 509 -32.34 -26.83 11.61
N LYS A 510 -31.19 -26.97 12.30
CA LYS A 510 -30.02 -26.10 12.09
C LYS A 510 -29.68 -26.19 10.61
N LYS A 511 -30.23 -25.30 9.79
CA LYS A 511 -29.75 -25.05 8.44
C LYS A 511 -28.29 -24.64 8.68
N LYS A 512 -27.33 -25.46 8.24
CA LYS A 512 -25.91 -25.07 8.25
C LYS A 512 -25.87 -23.72 7.53
N ASN A 513 -25.76 -22.62 8.27
CA ASN A 513 -25.54 -21.31 7.66
C ASN A 513 -24.21 -21.46 6.94
N LYS A 514 -24.27 -21.55 5.61
CA LYS A 514 -23.08 -21.59 4.77
C LYS A 514 -22.37 -20.29 5.05
N ALA A 515 -21.13 -20.37 5.55
CA ALA A 515 -20.32 -19.20 5.81
C ALA A 515 -20.32 -18.31 4.55
N PRO A 516 -20.48 -16.98 4.71
CA PRO A 516 -20.48 -16.07 3.57
C PRO A 516 -19.18 -16.24 2.77
N LYS A 517 -19.29 -16.02 1.45
CA LYS A 517 -18.13 -16.11 0.58
C LYS A 517 -17.15 -14.99 0.96
N PRO A 518 -15.84 -15.26 0.99
CA PRO A 518 -14.85 -14.21 1.14
C PRO A 518 -14.99 -13.14 0.05
N VAL A 519 -14.82 -11.89 0.44
CA VAL A 519 -14.83 -10.71 -0.45
C VAL A 519 -13.49 -9.99 -0.32
N LEU A 520 -13.14 -9.14 -1.29
CA LEU A 520 -11.87 -8.40 -1.25
C LEU A 520 -11.85 -7.40 -0.09
N CYS A 521 -10.69 -7.27 0.56
CA CYS A 521 -10.46 -6.17 1.49
C CYS A 521 -10.30 -4.86 0.72
N HIS A 522 -10.37 -3.73 1.43
CA HIS A 522 -9.85 -2.46 0.95
C HIS A 522 -8.49 -2.17 1.59
N THR A 523 -7.64 -1.44 0.87
CA THR A 523 -6.34 -0.97 1.38
C THR A 523 -6.27 0.56 1.34
N ILE A 524 -5.61 1.12 2.34
CA ILE A 524 -5.42 2.57 2.51
C ILE A 524 -3.98 2.77 2.95
N ASN A 525 -3.31 3.77 2.41
CA ASN A 525 -1.97 4.12 2.82
C ASN A 525 -1.80 5.63 2.94
N GLY A 526 -0.79 6.07 3.69
CA GLY A 526 -0.33 7.43 3.60
C GLY A 526 0.88 7.72 4.45
N SER A 527 1.57 8.80 4.10
CA SER A 527 2.77 9.24 4.81
C SER A 527 2.39 9.87 6.15
N GLY A 528 2.98 9.42 7.26
CA GLY A 528 2.79 10.01 8.59
C GLY A 528 4.10 10.44 9.26
N LEU A 529 5.09 11.07 8.62
CA LEU A 529 5.14 11.82 7.36
C LEU A 529 6.40 11.40 6.58
N ALA A 530 6.66 12.02 5.41
CA ALA A 530 7.98 11.97 4.79
C ALA A 530 9.00 12.75 5.66
N ILE A 531 9.94 12.05 6.29
CA ILE A 531 10.81 12.61 7.34
C ILE A 531 11.70 13.73 6.81
N GLY A 532 12.30 13.55 5.63
CA GLY A 532 13.14 14.57 5.02
C GLY A 532 12.37 15.88 4.76
N ARG A 533 11.11 15.79 4.32
CA ARG A 533 10.27 16.96 4.06
C ARG A 533 9.72 17.59 5.35
N ALA A 534 9.40 16.78 6.36
CA ALA A 534 9.09 17.29 7.69
C ALA A 534 10.28 18.03 8.32
N LEU A 535 11.51 17.54 8.11
CA LEU A 535 12.73 18.22 8.53
C LEU A 535 12.90 19.58 7.86
N ILE A 536 12.64 19.69 6.55
CA ILE A 536 12.59 20.99 5.85
C ILE A 536 11.59 21.91 6.54
N GLY A 537 10.37 21.42 6.77
CA GLY A 537 9.31 22.15 7.47
C GLY A 537 9.78 22.70 8.82
N VAL A 538 10.40 21.86 9.66
CA VAL A 538 10.93 22.31 10.97
C VAL A 538 12.05 23.32 10.81
N LEU A 539 13.06 23.05 9.98
CA LEU A 539 14.20 23.95 9.81
C LEU A 539 13.75 25.35 9.36
N GLU A 540 12.89 25.44 8.34
CA GLU A 540 12.48 26.73 7.79
C GLU A 540 11.46 27.48 8.67
N ASN A 541 10.55 26.77 9.36
CA ASN A 541 9.51 27.40 10.20
C ASN A 541 9.98 27.74 11.62
N TYR A 542 11.14 27.23 12.05
CA TYR A 542 11.69 27.44 13.39
C TYR A 542 13.06 28.14 13.40
N GLN A 543 13.50 28.68 12.27
CA GLN A 543 14.72 29.48 12.19
C GLN A 543 14.57 30.83 12.88
N ARG A 544 15.63 31.29 13.53
CA ARG A 544 15.79 32.65 14.04
C ARG A 544 16.77 33.44 13.17
N MET A 545 16.77 34.76 13.34
CA MET A 545 17.63 35.67 12.56
C MET A 545 19.13 35.38 12.75
N ASP A 546 19.53 34.94 13.94
CA ASP A 546 20.90 34.54 14.27
C ASP A 546 21.34 33.21 13.62
N GLY A 547 20.42 32.52 12.92
CA GLY A 547 20.64 31.22 12.29
C GLY A 547 20.44 30.03 13.23
N SER A 548 20.10 30.25 14.50
CA SER A 548 19.67 29.17 15.39
C SER A 548 18.30 28.63 14.98
N VAL A 549 18.01 27.39 15.37
CA VAL A 549 16.71 26.76 15.12
C VAL A 549 16.10 26.35 16.44
N VAL A 550 14.91 26.86 16.74
CA VAL A 550 14.13 26.44 17.90
C VAL A 550 13.65 25.00 17.68
N VAL A 551 13.89 24.12 18.65
CA VAL A 551 13.38 22.75 18.58
C VAL A 551 11.89 22.78 18.93
N PRO A 552 11.00 22.24 18.09
CA PRO A 552 9.58 22.12 18.43
C PRO A 552 9.41 21.42 19.79
N GLU A 553 8.52 21.94 20.64
CA GLU A 553 8.35 21.49 22.03
C GLU A 553 8.18 19.96 22.14
N VAL A 554 7.39 19.36 21.23
CA VAL A 554 7.15 17.92 21.17
C VAL A 554 8.41 17.09 20.85
N LEU A 555 9.43 17.70 20.25
CA LEU A 555 10.69 17.05 19.89
C LEU A 555 11.78 17.22 20.96
N VAL A 556 11.63 18.14 21.92
CA VAL A 556 12.61 18.39 22.99
C VAL A 556 13.00 17.10 23.76
N PRO A 557 12.04 16.22 24.15
CA PRO A 557 12.39 14.95 24.80
C PRO A 557 13.29 14.05 23.94
N TYR A 558 13.02 13.98 22.63
CA TYR A 558 13.80 13.18 21.67
C TYR A 558 15.16 13.81 21.36
N MET A 559 15.27 15.12 21.54
CA MET A 559 16.50 15.91 21.42
C MET A 559 17.31 15.96 22.73
N GLY A 560 16.94 15.17 23.73
CA GLY A 560 17.64 15.07 25.02
C GLY A 560 17.61 16.37 25.82
N GLY A 561 16.49 17.09 25.75
CA GLY A 561 16.29 18.36 26.44
C GLY A 561 16.85 19.58 25.70
N ALA A 562 17.38 19.41 24.48
CA ALA A 562 17.80 20.57 23.69
C ALA A 562 16.59 21.34 23.17
N GLU A 563 16.50 22.61 23.54
CA GLU A 563 15.42 23.53 23.14
C GLU A 563 15.78 24.37 21.91
N VAL A 564 17.07 24.55 21.63
CA VAL A 564 17.58 25.35 20.51
C VAL A 564 18.81 24.67 19.91
N LEU A 565 18.92 24.65 18.59
CA LEU A 565 20.09 24.25 17.84
C LEU A 565 20.89 25.51 17.48
N MET A 566 22.10 25.63 18.01
CA MET A 566 22.96 26.79 17.76
C MET A 566 23.77 26.59 16.46
N PRO A 567 24.01 27.66 15.69
CA PRO A 567 24.97 27.63 14.60
C PRO A 567 26.35 27.21 15.10
N THR A 568 27.08 26.47 14.28
CA THR A 568 28.49 26.21 14.56
C THR A 568 29.28 27.48 14.23
N ASN A 569 30.02 28.02 15.21
CA ASN A 569 31.04 29.02 14.93
C ASN A 569 32.07 28.38 14.00
N ASN A 570 32.07 28.77 12.72
CA ASN A 570 33.14 28.42 11.80
C ASN A 570 34.42 29.17 12.15
#